data_AF-A0AAJ6A9W1-F1
#
_entry.id   AF-A0AAJ6A9W1-F1
#
_cell.length_a   1.000
_cell.length_b   1.000
_cell.length_c   1.000
_cell.angle_alpha   90.00
_cell.angle_beta   90.00
_cell.angle_gamma   90.00
#
_symmetry.space_group_name_H-M   'P 1'
#
loop_
_entity.id
_entity.type
_entity.pdbx_description
1 polymer ?
#
loop_
_entity_poly.entity_id
_entity_poly.type
_entity_poly.pdbx_seq_one_letter_code
_entity_poly.pdbx_strand_id
1 'polypeptide(L)'
;MKGKLAFVATTGLIGAVVLLALGIGLSGRDWADARQLWGAIPSACASTTSAKPQVTLALTAGDSLAIDLPASVRYQPGGKAEVVVNGDPTLLDHVRMEGHRLSLDCDAGWFASKLAVSVSGPAITDWKLLGSGDLTLSQIDQPQLSLSIRGSGRVAASGTADTVDVDISGSGAARLKELTAKSAQIKIRGSGDAQMTAQTDADVFISGSGNVELFGRPILRRSEIRGSGRIVQAP
;
A
#
# COMPACT_ATOMS: atom_id res chain seq x y z
N MET A 1 12.85 -36.55 23.51
CA MET A 1 11.89 -35.45 23.24
C MET A 1 12.11 -34.72 21.90
N LYS A 2 13.31 -34.76 21.28
CA LYS A 2 13.60 -34.07 20.00
C LYS A 2 12.89 -34.64 18.74
N GLY A 3 12.43 -35.90 18.76
CA GLY A 3 11.77 -36.52 17.59
C GLY A 3 10.30 -36.13 17.37
N LYS A 4 9.58 -35.69 18.41
CA LYS A 4 8.14 -35.36 18.31
C LYS A 4 7.90 -34.02 17.59
N LEU A 5 8.80 -33.05 17.78
CA LEU A 5 8.74 -31.74 17.11
C LEU A 5 9.06 -31.84 15.61
N ALA A 6 10.04 -32.67 15.24
CA ALA A 6 10.37 -32.91 13.84
C ALA A 6 9.20 -33.55 13.08
N PHE A 7 8.51 -34.51 13.71
CA PHE A 7 7.35 -35.17 13.11
C PHE A 7 6.18 -34.19 12.87
N VAL A 8 5.88 -33.34 13.85
CA VAL A 8 4.83 -32.31 13.73
C VAL A 8 5.17 -31.30 12.62
N ALA A 9 6.43 -30.88 12.52
CA ALA A 9 6.89 -29.98 11.47
C ALA A 9 6.77 -30.62 10.08
N THR A 10 7.17 -31.88 9.93
CA THR A 10 7.04 -32.61 8.64
C THR A 10 5.59 -32.83 8.25
N THR A 11 4.70 -33.17 9.20
CA THR A 11 3.27 -33.34 8.90
C THR A 11 2.60 -32.02 8.54
N GLY A 12 3.02 -30.91 9.16
CA GLY A 12 2.54 -29.57 8.81
C GLY A 12 2.98 -29.15 7.41
N LEU A 13 4.24 -29.41 7.04
CA LEU A 13 4.75 -29.11 5.71
C LEU A 13 4.05 -29.93 4.62
N ILE A 14 3.83 -31.22 4.88
CA ILE A 14 3.09 -32.11 3.95
C ILE A 14 1.64 -31.64 3.81
N GLY A 15 0.98 -31.27 4.91
CA GLY A 15 -0.37 -30.70 4.88
C GLY A 15 -0.46 -29.41 4.05
N ALA A 16 0.52 -28.51 4.20
CA ALA A 16 0.60 -27.29 3.41
C ALA A 16 0.80 -27.57 1.92
N VAL A 17 1.67 -28.52 1.56
CA VAL A 17 1.90 -28.94 0.17
C VAL A 17 0.65 -29.56 -0.46
N VAL A 18 -0.08 -30.39 0.29
CA VAL A 18 -1.33 -31.01 -0.17
C VAL A 18 -2.44 -29.97 -0.37
N LEU A 19 -2.58 -29.01 0.56
CA LEU A 19 -3.55 -27.93 0.43
C LEU A 19 -3.19 -26.98 -0.72
N LEU A 20 -1.92 -26.69 -0.92
CA LEU A 20 -1.42 -25.95 -2.09
C LEU A 20 -1.76 -26.71 -3.38
N ALA A 21 -1.48 -28.01 -3.46
CA ALA A 21 -1.77 -28.84 -4.62
C ALA A 21 -3.28 -28.94 -4.92
N LEU A 22 -4.13 -28.98 -3.89
CA LEU A 22 -5.58 -28.96 -4.04
C LEU A 22 -6.11 -27.59 -4.49
N GLY A 23 -5.58 -26.49 -3.94
CA GLY A 23 -5.89 -25.15 -4.41
C GLY A 23 -5.49 -24.96 -5.88
N ILE A 24 -4.34 -25.52 -6.24
CA ILE A 24 -3.81 -25.60 -7.60
C ILE A 24 -4.76 -26.36 -8.54
N GLY A 25 -5.25 -27.53 -8.13
CA GLY A 25 -6.16 -28.36 -8.94
C GLY A 25 -7.54 -27.73 -9.17
N LEU A 26 -7.99 -26.87 -8.26
CA LEU A 26 -9.31 -26.22 -8.35
C LEU A 26 -9.29 -24.90 -9.14
N SER A 27 -8.12 -24.35 -9.49
CA SER A 27 -7.98 -22.98 -10.01
C SER A 27 -8.04 -22.83 -11.55
N GLY A 28 -8.44 -23.85 -12.31
CA GLY A 28 -8.66 -23.73 -13.77
C GLY A 28 -7.39 -23.62 -14.62
N ARG A 29 -7.51 -23.47 -15.95
CA ARG A 29 -6.46 -23.73 -16.98
C ARG A 29 -5.57 -22.52 -17.34
N ASP A 30 -5.57 -21.44 -16.56
CA ASP A 30 -4.77 -20.23 -16.80
C ASP A 30 -3.32 -20.32 -16.25
N TRP A 31 -2.70 -21.50 -16.44
CA TRP A 31 -1.42 -21.89 -15.81
C TRP A 31 -0.16 -21.43 -16.55
N ALA A 32 -0.26 -20.48 -17.48
CA ALA A 32 0.92 -19.85 -18.07
C ALA A 32 1.63 -18.91 -17.07
N ASP A 33 0.89 -18.32 -16.11
CA ASP A 33 1.43 -17.39 -15.12
C ASP A 33 1.87 -18.05 -13.80
N ALA A 34 1.46 -19.29 -13.54
CA ALA A 34 1.80 -20.00 -12.30
C ALA A 34 3.28 -20.42 -12.20
N ARG A 35 4.06 -20.34 -13.30
CA ARG A 35 5.53 -20.48 -13.25
C ARG A 35 6.21 -19.36 -12.46
N GLN A 36 5.52 -18.25 -12.18
CA GLN A 36 6.03 -17.15 -11.36
C GLN A 36 6.07 -17.45 -9.85
N LEU A 37 5.41 -18.50 -9.37
CA LEU A 37 5.33 -18.77 -7.93
C LEU A 37 6.55 -19.52 -7.37
N TRP A 38 7.24 -20.34 -8.18
CA TRP A 38 8.28 -21.29 -7.71
C TRP A 38 9.61 -21.20 -8.48
N GLY A 39 9.84 -20.12 -9.22
CA GLY A 39 11.11 -19.83 -9.87
C GLY A 39 11.58 -18.43 -9.50
N ALA A 40 12.76 -18.32 -8.90
CA ALA A 40 13.43 -17.04 -8.71
C ALA A 40 13.59 -16.36 -10.08
N ILE A 41 12.71 -15.42 -10.42
CA ILE A 41 12.94 -14.51 -11.54
C ILE A 41 13.88 -13.43 -10.99
N PRO A 42 15.16 -13.38 -11.42
CA PRO A 42 15.98 -12.22 -11.15
C PRO A 42 15.29 -10.99 -11.76
N SER A 43 15.36 -9.85 -11.08
CA SER A 43 14.83 -8.57 -11.55
C SER A 43 15.07 -8.41 -13.06
N ALA A 44 14.01 -8.16 -13.84
CA ALA A 44 14.12 -7.95 -15.28
C ALA A 44 14.70 -6.57 -15.63
N CYS A 45 15.00 -5.75 -14.62
CA CYS A 45 15.69 -4.49 -14.75
C CYS A 45 17.15 -4.76 -15.12
N ALA A 46 17.48 -4.61 -16.41
CA ALA A 46 18.84 -4.71 -16.90
C ALA A 46 19.65 -3.50 -16.42
N SER A 47 20.90 -3.70 -16.03
CA SER A 47 21.76 -2.61 -15.59
C SER A 47 22.13 -1.69 -16.76
N THR A 48 21.60 -0.48 -16.75
CA THR A 48 22.07 0.61 -17.61
C THR A 48 23.22 1.38 -16.94
N THR A 49 24.16 1.86 -17.76
CA THR A 49 25.39 2.58 -17.35
C THR A 49 25.13 4.01 -16.87
N SER A 50 24.04 4.26 -16.15
CA SER A 50 23.67 5.61 -15.73
C SER A 50 24.15 5.85 -14.31
N ALA A 51 25.17 6.69 -14.17
CA ALA A 51 25.76 7.07 -12.88
C ALA A 51 25.01 8.25 -12.21
N LYS A 52 23.70 8.40 -12.46
CA LYS A 52 22.91 9.51 -11.89
C LYS A 52 22.43 9.13 -10.49
N PRO A 53 22.82 9.88 -9.44
CA PRO A 53 22.41 9.56 -8.07
C PRO A 53 20.94 9.89 -7.79
N GLN A 54 20.31 10.72 -8.64
CA GLN A 54 18.94 11.18 -8.48
C GLN A 54 18.29 11.54 -9.83
N VAL A 55 16.98 11.38 -9.92
CA VAL A 55 16.14 11.83 -11.03
C VAL A 55 15.12 12.83 -10.49
N THR A 56 15.09 14.04 -11.06
CA THR A 56 14.08 15.06 -10.75
C THR A 56 13.07 15.12 -11.89
N LEU A 57 11.81 14.92 -11.55
CA LEU A 57 10.67 14.98 -12.48
C LEU A 57 9.79 16.16 -12.07
N ALA A 58 9.26 16.88 -13.05
CA ALA A 58 8.28 17.92 -12.79
C ALA A 58 6.95 17.29 -12.38
N LEU A 59 6.38 17.71 -11.25
CA LEU A 59 5.05 17.26 -10.86
C LEU A 59 4.01 18.03 -11.70
N THR A 60 3.26 17.32 -12.52
CA THR A 60 2.12 17.92 -13.22
C THR A 60 1.00 18.15 -12.20
N ALA A 61 0.45 19.37 -12.18
CA ALA A 61 -0.66 19.67 -11.28
C ALA A 61 -1.86 18.77 -11.61
N GLY A 62 -2.33 18.04 -10.60
CA GLY A 62 -3.46 17.14 -10.73
C GLY A 62 -3.93 16.67 -9.36
N ASP A 63 -5.18 16.24 -9.31
CA ASP A 63 -5.82 15.83 -8.07
C ASP A 63 -5.40 14.42 -7.63
N SER A 64 -4.80 13.62 -8.52
CA SER A 64 -4.45 12.22 -8.28
C SER A 64 -2.97 11.94 -8.50
N LEU A 65 -2.38 11.08 -7.67
CA LEU A 65 -1.04 10.53 -7.87
C LEU A 65 -1.00 9.04 -7.50
N ALA A 66 -0.60 8.22 -8.46
CA ALA A 66 -0.42 6.79 -8.31
C ALA A 66 1.05 6.42 -8.21
N ILE A 67 1.41 5.69 -7.15
CA ILE A 67 2.74 5.12 -6.91
C ILE A 67 2.66 3.62 -7.18
N ASP A 68 3.31 3.18 -8.24
CA ASP A 68 3.35 1.80 -8.71
C ASP A 68 4.79 1.31 -8.85
N LEU A 69 5.54 1.43 -7.76
CA LEU A 69 6.89 0.90 -7.66
C LEU A 69 7.20 0.59 -6.20
N PRO A 70 8.15 -0.32 -5.93
CA PRO A 70 8.65 -0.56 -4.57
C PRO A 70 9.44 0.67 -4.10
N ALA A 71 8.74 1.64 -3.51
CA ALA A 71 9.33 2.88 -3.04
C ALA A 71 8.85 3.25 -1.64
N SER A 72 9.72 3.97 -0.93
CA SER A 72 9.36 4.80 0.22
C SER A 72 9.14 6.22 -0.26
N VAL A 73 7.87 6.63 -0.35
CA VAL A 73 7.44 7.94 -0.82
C VAL A 73 7.16 8.84 0.37
N ARG A 74 7.72 10.05 0.36
CA ARG A 74 7.40 11.11 1.31
C ARG A 74 6.81 12.29 0.56
N TYR A 75 5.65 12.76 0.98
CA TYR A 75 4.99 13.91 0.43
C TYR A 75 4.81 14.99 1.49
N GLN A 76 5.04 16.24 1.09
CA GLN A 76 4.73 17.42 1.87
C GLN A 76 4.18 18.51 0.94
N PRO A 77 3.04 19.15 1.27
CA PRO A 77 2.56 20.30 0.53
C PRO A 77 3.61 21.43 0.50
N GLY A 78 3.81 22.06 -0.65
CA GLY A 78 4.84 23.08 -0.82
C GLY A 78 4.73 23.86 -2.13
N GLY A 79 5.42 25.01 -2.20
CA GLY A 79 5.37 25.90 -3.37
C GLY A 79 6.15 25.40 -4.60
N LYS A 80 6.95 24.34 -4.47
CA LYS A 80 7.74 23.76 -5.56
C LYS A 80 7.18 22.41 -5.93
N ALA A 81 6.66 22.28 -7.15
CA ALA A 81 6.10 21.05 -7.68
C ALA A 81 7.21 20.16 -8.28
N GLU A 82 7.78 19.28 -7.46
CA GLU A 82 8.90 18.43 -7.83
C GLU A 82 8.78 17.01 -7.25
N VAL A 83 9.19 16.02 -8.04
CA VAL A 83 9.36 14.63 -7.63
C VAL A 83 10.84 14.29 -7.76
N VAL A 84 11.49 13.99 -6.64
CA VAL A 84 12.89 13.60 -6.60
C VAL A 84 12.98 12.13 -6.23
N VAL A 85 13.53 11.32 -7.12
CA VAL A 85 13.72 9.88 -6.92
C VAL A 85 15.20 9.58 -6.73
N ASN A 86 15.52 8.86 -5.65
CA ASN A 86 16.86 8.45 -5.27
C ASN A 86 16.89 6.94 -5.00
N GLY A 87 18.04 6.30 -5.21
CA GLY A 87 18.23 4.89 -4.87
C GLY A 87 19.16 4.19 -5.84
N ASP A 88 18.89 2.91 -6.08
CA ASP A 88 19.70 2.08 -6.97
C ASP A 88 19.68 2.65 -8.40
N PRO A 89 20.85 3.04 -8.97
CA PRO A 89 20.92 3.57 -10.32
C PRO A 89 20.32 2.64 -11.38
N THR A 90 20.39 1.32 -11.19
CA THR A 90 19.80 0.38 -12.15
C THR A 90 18.29 0.48 -12.19
N LEU A 91 17.65 0.78 -11.06
CA LEU A 91 16.20 0.99 -11.00
C LEU A 91 15.81 2.42 -11.43
N LEU A 92 16.67 3.42 -11.15
CA LEU A 92 16.40 4.82 -11.49
C LEU A 92 16.20 5.04 -13.00
N ASP A 93 16.94 4.33 -13.85
CA ASP A 93 16.81 4.46 -15.30
C ASP A 93 15.46 3.94 -15.84
N HIS A 94 14.83 3.07 -15.07
CA HIS A 94 13.55 2.44 -15.37
C HIS A 94 12.36 3.20 -14.78
N VAL A 95 12.60 4.27 -14.01
CA VAL A 95 11.53 5.09 -13.43
C VAL A 95 10.89 5.94 -14.52
N ARG A 96 9.58 5.76 -14.72
CA ARG A 96 8.76 6.52 -15.65
C ARG A 96 7.62 7.21 -14.92
N MET A 97 7.30 8.41 -15.38
CA MET A 97 6.10 9.13 -14.98
C MET A 97 5.20 9.24 -16.21
N GLU A 98 4.12 8.46 -16.22
CA GLU A 98 3.11 8.49 -17.27
C GLU A 98 1.84 9.16 -16.71
N GLY A 99 1.64 10.42 -17.09
CA GLY A 99 0.56 11.26 -16.56
C GLY A 99 0.69 11.43 -15.04
N HIS A 100 -0.15 10.72 -14.28
CA HIS A 100 -0.22 10.77 -12.82
C HIS A 100 0.23 9.46 -12.17
N ARG A 101 0.91 8.57 -12.91
CA ARG A 101 1.42 7.30 -12.40
C ARG A 101 2.95 7.31 -12.45
N LEU A 102 3.57 7.12 -11.29
CA LEU A 102 4.98 6.83 -11.17
C LEU A 102 5.14 5.30 -11.16
N SER A 103 5.84 4.73 -12.13
CA SER A 103 6.01 3.28 -12.29
C SER A 103 7.42 2.93 -12.75
N LEU A 104 7.76 1.64 -12.68
CA LEU A 104 8.95 1.09 -13.34
C LEU A 104 8.56 0.49 -14.69
N ASP A 105 9.37 0.70 -15.72
CA ASP A 105 9.22 0.03 -17.02
C ASP A 105 9.80 -1.41 -17.04
N CYS A 106 10.24 -1.91 -15.87
CA CYS A 106 10.73 -3.26 -15.64
C CYS A 106 10.04 -3.92 -14.42
N ASP A 107 10.02 -5.25 -14.39
CA ASP A 107 9.66 -5.99 -13.17
C ASP A 107 10.87 -6.06 -12.23
N ALA A 108 10.82 -5.28 -11.15
CA ALA A 108 11.86 -5.24 -10.14
C ALA A 108 11.96 -6.56 -9.34
N GLY A 109 10.92 -7.39 -9.37
CA GLY A 109 10.80 -8.58 -8.53
C GLY A 109 10.54 -8.24 -7.07
N TRP A 110 10.29 -9.27 -6.27
CA TRP A 110 9.85 -9.08 -4.87
C TRP A 110 11.00 -8.72 -3.92
N PHE A 111 12.25 -8.90 -4.36
CA PHE A 111 13.47 -8.63 -3.59
C PHE A 111 14.16 -7.32 -3.99
N ALA A 112 13.51 -6.47 -4.78
CA ALA A 112 14.07 -5.19 -5.20
C ALA A 112 14.33 -4.27 -4.01
N SER A 113 15.43 -3.53 -4.07
CA SER A 113 15.71 -2.41 -3.18
C SER A 113 14.62 -1.35 -3.31
N LYS A 114 14.18 -0.79 -2.17
CA LYS A 114 13.19 0.30 -2.18
C LYS A 114 13.81 1.60 -2.67
N LEU A 115 13.17 2.25 -3.64
CA LEU A 115 13.52 3.61 -4.07
C LEU A 115 13.03 4.63 -3.04
N ALA A 116 13.78 5.72 -2.84
CA ALA A 116 13.37 6.84 -2.00
C ALA A 116 12.82 7.95 -2.89
N VAL A 117 11.52 8.24 -2.76
CA VAL A 117 10.84 9.28 -3.54
C VAL A 117 10.43 10.41 -2.59
N SER A 118 10.84 11.63 -2.92
CA SER A 118 10.38 12.85 -2.25
C SER A 118 9.51 13.63 -3.20
N VAL A 119 8.26 13.90 -2.81
CA VAL A 119 7.30 14.67 -3.58
C VAL A 119 6.99 15.95 -2.82
N SER A 120 7.11 17.08 -3.50
CA SER A 120 6.67 18.38 -3.00
C SER A 120 5.81 19.05 -4.07
N GLY A 121 4.81 19.83 -3.66
CA GLY A 121 3.97 20.54 -4.62
C GLY A 121 2.59 20.91 -4.10
N PRO A 122 1.65 21.24 -5.02
CA PRO A 122 0.28 21.57 -4.66
C PRO A 122 -0.43 20.39 -3.95
N ALA A 123 -1.53 20.70 -3.26
CA ALA A 123 -2.33 19.71 -2.55
C ALA A 123 -2.83 18.62 -3.51
N ILE A 124 -2.54 17.36 -3.19
CA ILE A 124 -3.03 16.19 -3.92
C ILE A 124 -4.11 15.53 -3.07
N THR A 125 -5.30 15.34 -3.66
CA THR A 125 -6.47 14.82 -2.95
C THR A 125 -6.63 13.32 -3.06
N ASP A 126 -6.10 12.67 -4.10
CA ASP A 126 -6.28 11.23 -4.36
C ASP A 126 -4.93 10.51 -4.53
N TRP A 127 -4.56 9.69 -3.53
CA TRP A 127 -3.33 8.91 -3.54
C TRP A 127 -3.63 7.44 -3.78
N LYS A 128 -2.91 6.85 -4.74
CA LYS A 128 -3.01 5.41 -5.04
C LYS A 128 -1.67 4.74 -4.83
N LEU A 129 -1.57 3.89 -3.81
CA LEU A 129 -0.39 3.07 -3.57
C LEU A 129 -0.63 1.67 -4.11
N LEU A 130 0.14 1.27 -5.11
CA LEU A 130 0.09 -0.05 -5.74
C LEU A 130 1.36 -0.83 -5.38
N GLY A 131 1.19 -2.10 -4.99
CA GLY A 131 2.28 -2.99 -4.64
C GLY A 131 2.64 -2.97 -3.16
N SER A 132 3.94 -2.90 -2.85
CA SER A 132 4.51 -3.09 -1.50
C SER A 132 5.26 -1.87 -0.96
N GLY A 133 5.09 -0.71 -1.60
CA GLY A 133 5.68 0.56 -1.18
C GLY A 133 5.18 1.08 0.16
N ASP A 134 5.85 2.10 0.68
CA ASP A 134 5.44 2.90 1.82
C ASP A 134 5.16 4.34 1.37
N LEU A 135 4.06 4.94 1.78
CA LEU A 135 3.70 6.33 1.49
C LEU A 135 3.54 7.09 2.82
N THR A 136 4.24 8.20 2.98
CA THR A 136 4.14 9.09 4.14
C THR A 136 3.70 10.47 3.68
N LEU A 137 2.52 10.89 4.11
CA LEU A 137 1.95 12.21 3.84
C LEU A 137 2.08 13.09 5.08
N SER A 138 2.83 14.18 4.99
CA SER A 138 3.11 15.04 6.14
C SER A 138 2.44 16.40 5.99
N GLN A 139 1.88 16.91 7.09
CA GLN A 139 1.27 18.26 7.15
C GLN A 139 0.16 18.47 6.13
N ILE A 140 -0.72 17.47 5.99
CA ILE A 140 -1.91 17.59 5.15
C ILE A 140 -2.86 18.61 5.77
N ASP A 141 -3.38 19.51 4.95
CA ASP A 141 -4.44 20.45 5.32
C ASP A 141 -5.32 20.69 4.08
N GLN A 142 -6.39 19.90 3.95
CA GLN A 142 -7.24 19.92 2.76
C GLN A 142 -8.66 19.43 3.04
N PRO A 143 -9.67 19.83 2.24
CA PRO A 143 -11.05 19.41 2.46
C PRO A 143 -11.26 17.90 2.29
N GLN A 144 -10.56 17.27 1.35
CA GLN A 144 -10.75 15.86 1.04
C GLN A 144 -9.42 15.16 0.83
N LEU A 145 -9.26 13.98 1.42
CA LEU A 145 -8.15 13.06 1.18
C LEU A 145 -8.68 11.66 0.88
N SER A 146 -8.32 11.11 -0.27
CA SER A 146 -8.63 9.76 -0.73
C SER A 146 -7.33 8.95 -0.78
N LEU A 147 -7.31 7.80 -0.11
CA LEU A 147 -6.17 6.89 -0.03
C LEU A 147 -6.60 5.50 -0.51
N SER A 148 -6.09 5.07 -1.66
CA SER A 148 -6.29 3.72 -2.17
C SER A 148 -5.01 2.90 -2.03
N ILE A 149 -5.06 1.81 -1.26
CA ILE A 149 -3.95 0.87 -1.06
C ILE A 149 -4.31 -0.44 -1.74
N ARG A 150 -3.59 -0.78 -2.81
CA ARG A 150 -3.74 -2.05 -3.53
C ARG A 150 -2.47 -2.88 -3.40
N GLY A 151 -2.55 -3.97 -2.63
CA GLY A 151 -1.41 -4.83 -2.33
C GLY A 151 -1.12 -4.90 -0.83
N SER A 152 0.16 -4.79 -0.47
CA SER A 152 0.66 -4.98 0.91
C SER A 152 1.41 -3.75 1.43
N GLY A 153 1.33 -2.62 0.72
CA GLY A 153 1.98 -1.37 1.10
C GLY A 153 1.40 -0.73 2.36
N ARG A 154 2.11 0.27 2.88
CA ARG A 154 1.70 1.03 4.06
C ARG A 154 1.53 2.50 3.71
N VAL A 155 0.48 3.12 4.21
CA VAL A 155 0.28 4.58 4.14
C VAL A 155 0.28 5.13 5.55
N ALA A 156 1.03 6.20 5.80
CA ALA A 156 0.96 7.01 7.00
C ALA A 156 0.62 8.46 6.62
N ALA A 157 -0.21 9.13 7.40
CA ALA A 157 -0.55 10.53 7.16
C ALA A 157 -0.66 11.31 8.48
N SER A 158 -0.28 12.59 8.44
CA SER A 158 -0.44 13.54 9.55
C SER A 158 -1.02 14.88 9.08
N GLY A 159 -1.72 15.57 9.99
CA GLY A 159 -2.33 16.88 9.72
C GLY A 159 -3.85 16.90 9.95
N THR A 160 -4.58 17.63 9.13
CA THR A 160 -6.04 17.83 9.21
C THR A 160 -6.71 17.64 7.86
N ALA A 161 -7.90 17.03 7.85
CA ALA A 161 -8.77 17.00 6.67
C ALA A 161 -10.25 17.02 7.06
N ASP A 162 -11.13 17.52 6.20
CA ASP A 162 -12.56 17.46 6.51
C ASP A 162 -13.09 16.04 6.29
N THR A 163 -12.81 15.45 5.12
CA THR A 163 -13.23 14.09 4.77
C THR A 163 -12.04 13.23 4.37
N VAL A 164 -11.94 12.03 4.95
CA VAL A 164 -10.94 11.03 4.57
C VAL A 164 -11.61 9.75 4.07
N ASP A 165 -11.33 9.32 2.85
CA ASP A 165 -11.72 8.01 2.31
C ASP A 165 -10.48 7.10 2.22
N VAL A 166 -10.58 5.90 2.78
CA VAL A 166 -9.52 4.89 2.77
C VAL A 166 -10.08 3.61 2.15
N ASP A 167 -9.56 3.21 0.99
CA ASP A 167 -9.86 1.92 0.36
C ASP A 167 -8.62 1.03 0.38
N ILE A 168 -8.66 -0.04 1.17
CA ILE A 168 -7.62 -1.06 1.23
C ILE A 168 -8.12 -2.32 0.51
N SER A 169 -7.43 -2.71 -0.55
CA SER A 169 -7.66 -3.97 -1.26
C SER A 169 -6.39 -4.82 -1.22
N GLY A 170 -6.38 -5.84 -0.36
CA GLY A 170 -5.22 -6.69 -0.09
C GLY A 170 -4.91 -6.81 1.41
N SER A 171 -3.63 -6.68 1.76
CA SER A 171 -3.09 -6.83 3.12
C SER A 171 -2.31 -5.59 3.59
N GLY A 172 -2.53 -4.45 2.93
CA GLY A 172 -1.89 -3.19 3.25
C GLY A 172 -2.35 -2.59 4.57
N ALA A 173 -1.64 -1.56 5.03
CA ALA A 173 -1.93 -0.89 6.30
C ALA A 173 -2.05 0.63 6.16
N ALA A 174 -3.10 1.22 6.71
CA ALA A 174 -3.26 2.67 6.85
C ALA A 174 -3.03 3.10 8.30
N ARG A 175 -2.05 3.99 8.53
CA ARG A 175 -1.65 4.50 9.85
C ARG A 175 -1.91 6.02 9.88
N LEU A 176 -3.17 6.38 10.11
CA LEU A 176 -3.69 7.75 10.03
C LEU A 176 -4.07 8.31 11.41
N LYS A 177 -3.49 7.77 12.48
CA LYS A 177 -3.76 8.24 13.86
C LYS A 177 -3.38 9.72 14.03
N GLU A 178 -2.34 10.16 13.35
CA GLU A 178 -1.84 11.55 13.40
C GLU A 178 -2.57 12.48 12.43
N LEU A 179 -3.51 11.97 11.63
CA LEU A 179 -4.37 12.74 10.74
C LEU A 179 -5.74 12.90 11.41
N THR A 180 -6.13 14.13 11.70
CA THR A 180 -7.45 14.43 12.28
C THR A 180 -8.46 14.69 11.17
N ALA A 181 -9.42 13.78 11.01
CA ALA A 181 -10.53 13.93 10.08
C ALA A 181 -11.82 14.42 10.80
N LYS A 182 -12.67 15.23 10.14
CA LYS A 182 -14.03 15.47 10.67
C LYS A 182 -14.91 14.25 10.45
N SER A 183 -14.97 13.79 9.20
CA SER A 183 -15.75 12.64 8.77
C SER A 183 -14.84 11.65 8.05
N ALA A 184 -15.12 10.37 8.18
CA ALA A 184 -14.23 9.38 7.60
C ALA A 184 -14.92 8.12 7.10
N GLN A 185 -14.39 7.59 6.01
CA GLN A 185 -14.88 6.39 5.35
C GLN A 185 -13.74 5.39 5.20
N ILE A 186 -13.92 4.19 5.72
CA ILE A 186 -12.94 3.10 5.60
C ILE A 186 -13.59 1.91 4.93
N LYS A 187 -12.99 1.44 3.84
CA LYS A 187 -13.35 0.22 3.13
C LYS A 187 -12.15 -0.71 3.09
N ILE A 188 -12.28 -1.90 3.65
CA ILE A 188 -11.24 -2.94 3.61
C ILE A 188 -11.77 -4.17 2.90
N ARG A 189 -11.09 -4.61 1.84
CA ARG A 189 -11.30 -5.88 1.13
C ARG A 189 -10.03 -6.72 1.26
N GLY A 190 -10.09 -7.77 2.07
CA GLY A 190 -8.93 -8.62 2.37
C GLY A 190 -8.59 -8.63 3.87
N SER A 191 -7.31 -8.50 4.19
CA SER A 191 -6.77 -8.64 5.56
C SER A 191 -5.97 -7.41 6.02
N GLY A 192 -6.20 -6.27 5.38
CA GLY A 192 -5.51 -5.02 5.74
C GLY A 192 -5.98 -4.42 7.06
N ASP A 193 -5.17 -3.52 7.62
CA ASP A 193 -5.45 -2.83 8.87
C ASP A 193 -5.54 -1.32 8.67
N ALA A 194 -6.44 -0.64 9.37
CA ALA A 194 -6.55 0.81 9.36
C ALA A 194 -6.62 1.39 10.77
N GLN A 195 -5.85 2.45 11.02
CA GLN A 195 -5.93 3.28 12.22
C GLN A 195 -6.24 4.70 11.79
N MET A 196 -7.21 5.36 12.42
CA MET A 196 -7.64 6.69 11.99
C MET A 196 -8.33 7.47 13.11
N THR A 197 -8.10 8.79 13.14
CA THR A 197 -8.76 9.70 14.08
C THR A 197 -9.89 10.45 13.36
N ALA A 198 -11.12 10.32 13.86
CA ALA A 198 -12.30 11.01 13.32
C ALA A 198 -13.09 11.70 14.44
N GLN A 199 -13.56 12.92 14.20
CA GLN A 199 -14.19 13.75 15.23
C GLN A 199 -15.72 13.65 15.25
N THR A 200 -16.36 13.56 14.08
CA THR A 200 -17.82 13.67 13.97
C THR A 200 -18.44 12.33 13.67
N ASP A 201 -18.06 11.73 12.54
CA ASP A 201 -18.68 10.51 12.04
C ASP A 201 -17.70 9.61 11.31
N ALA A 202 -18.05 8.32 11.30
CA ALA A 202 -17.30 7.31 10.58
C ALA A 202 -18.22 6.26 9.95
N ASP A 203 -17.89 5.88 8.70
CA ASP A 203 -18.45 4.74 7.99
C ASP A 203 -17.36 3.69 7.78
N VAL A 204 -17.60 2.47 8.26
CA VAL A 204 -16.63 1.38 8.15
C VAL A 204 -17.25 0.15 7.49
N PHE A 205 -16.62 -0.32 6.43
CA PHE A 205 -16.97 -1.55 5.73
C PHE A 205 -15.75 -2.46 5.65
N ILE A 206 -15.89 -3.70 6.13
CA ILE A 206 -14.84 -4.72 6.07
C ILE A 206 -15.40 -5.95 5.37
N SER A 207 -14.72 -6.42 4.33
CA SER A 207 -14.97 -7.69 3.66
C SER A 207 -13.70 -8.54 3.72
N GLY A 208 -13.64 -9.45 4.69
CA GLY A 208 -12.48 -10.29 4.99
C GLY A 208 -12.15 -10.30 6.48
N SER A 209 -10.87 -10.17 6.81
CA SER A 209 -10.33 -10.34 8.17
C SER A 209 -9.57 -9.11 8.68
N GLY A 210 -9.71 -7.97 8.01
CA GLY A 210 -9.03 -6.73 8.39
C GLY A 210 -9.50 -6.13 9.71
N ASN A 211 -8.67 -5.28 10.31
CA ASN A 211 -8.99 -4.58 11.56
C ASN A 211 -9.00 -3.07 11.38
N VAL A 212 -9.92 -2.42 12.07
CA VAL A 212 -10.05 -0.96 12.08
C VAL A 212 -10.02 -0.45 13.51
N GLU A 213 -9.14 0.49 13.80
CA GLU A 213 -9.05 1.21 15.07
C GLU A 213 -9.39 2.68 14.85
N LEU A 214 -10.45 3.15 15.49
CA LEU A 214 -10.94 4.52 15.39
C LEU A 214 -10.68 5.27 16.69
N PHE A 215 -10.08 6.45 16.58
CA PHE A 215 -9.84 7.39 17.67
C PHE A 215 -10.76 8.61 17.54
N GLY A 216 -10.97 9.36 18.63
CA GLY A 216 -11.74 10.61 18.62
C GLY A 216 -13.24 10.47 18.91
N ARG A 217 -13.71 9.23 19.16
CA ARG A 217 -15.13 8.90 19.47
C ARG A 217 -16.14 9.40 18.42
N PRO A 218 -15.95 9.10 17.13
CA PRO A 218 -16.91 9.48 16.09
C PRO A 218 -18.23 8.70 16.26
N ILE A 219 -19.31 9.28 15.76
CA ILE A 219 -20.59 8.57 15.60
C ILE A 219 -20.43 7.58 14.44
N LEU A 220 -20.48 6.28 14.73
CA LEU A 220 -20.50 5.26 13.68
C LEU A 220 -21.86 5.26 12.97
N ARG A 221 -21.89 5.82 11.76
CA ARG A 221 -23.10 5.90 10.93
C ARG A 221 -23.39 4.54 10.29
N ARG A 222 -22.36 3.89 9.79
CA ARG A 222 -22.40 2.53 9.25
C ARG A 222 -21.22 1.72 9.74
N SER A 223 -21.49 0.49 10.17
CA SER A 223 -20.46 -0.50 10.44
C SER A 223 -20.93 -1.84 9.90
N GLU A 224 -20.19 -2.38 8.93
CA GLU A 224 -20.51 -3.68 8.32
C GLU A 224 -19.24 -4.51 8.23
N ILE A 225 -19.29 -5.74 8.73
CA ILE A 225 -18.19 -6.70 8.68
C ILE A 225 -18.73 -7.98 8.03
N ARG A 226 -18.19 -8.32 6.86
CA ARG A 226 -18.40 -9.58 6.15
C ARG A 226 -17.14 -10.41 6.29
N GLY A 227 -17.09 -11.28 7.28
CA GLY A 227 -15.93 -12.14 7.58
C GLY A 227 -15.58 -12.11 9.07
N SER A 228 -14.29 -12.08 9.37
CA SER A 228 -13.76 -12.24 10.74
C SER A 228 -13.01 -11.02 11.25
N GLY A 229 -13.12 -9.89 10.54
CA GLY A 229 -12.49 -8.63 10.93
C GLY A 229 -13.05 -8.02 12.21
N ARG A 230 -12.44 -6.91 12.65
CA ARG A 230 -12.84 -6.22 13.89
C ARG A 230 -12.79 -4.71 13.73
N ILE A 231 -13.74 -4.02 14.36
CA ILE A 231 -13.72 -2.57 14.54
C ILE A 231 -13.58 -2.29 16.04
N VAL A 232 -12.60 -1.48 16.42
CA VAL A 232 -12.33 -1.05 17.80
C VAL A 232 -12.39 0.47 17.85
N GLN A 233 -13.12 1.00 18.83
CA GLN A 233 -13.02 2.41 19.18
C GLN A 233 -12.06 2.56 20.35
N ALA A 234 -10.98 3.29 20.12
CA ALA A 234 -9.99 3.63 21.13
C ALA A 234 -10.22 5.05 21.67
N PRO A 235 -9.88 5.31 22.94
CA PRO A 235 -10.01 6.62 23.55
C PRO A 235 -9.13 7.69 22.91
#